data_AF-A0A967H8D1-F1
#
_entry.id   AF-A0A967H8D1-F1
#
_cell.length_a   1.000
_cell.length_b   1.000
_cell.length_c   1.000
_cell.angle_alpha   90.00
_cell.angle_beta   90.00
_cell.angle_gamma   90.00
#
_symmetry.space_group_name_H-M   'P 1'
#
loop_
_entity.id
_entity.type
_entity.pdbx_description
1 polymer ?
#
loop_
_entity_poly.entity_id
_entity_poly.type
_entity_poly.pdbx_seq_one_letter_code
_entity_poly.pdbx_strand_id
1 'polypeptide(L)' 'CNIAHELYLGAVVDRACRRIVFMASTEGGVEIEEVARSTPEKILATSVNPVVGLQPYQCRDLAFALGL' A
#
# COMPACT_ATOMS: atom_id res chain seq x y z
N CYS A 1 -13.58 21.83 5.50
CA CYS A 1 -12.39 20.95 5.53
C CYS A 1 -12.02 20.65 4.09
N ASN A 2 -10.83 21.06 3.63
CA ASN A 2 -10.40 20.78 2.25
C ASN A 2 -9.22 19.81 2.34
N ILE A 3 -9.49 18.52 2.18
CA ILE A 3 -8.44 17.52 2.09
C ILE A 3 -8.02 17.50 0.62
N ALA A 4 -6.75 17.84 0.36
CA ALA A 4 -6.25 17.95 -1.01
C ALA A 4 -6.14 16.57 -1.69
N HIS A 5 -5.69 15.56 -0.94
CA HIS A 5 -5.59 14.17 -1.39
C HIS A 5 -5.81 13.23 -0.21
N GLU A 6 -6.61 12.20 -0.39
CA GLU A 6 -6.75 11.11 0.56
C GLU A 6 -6.00 9.90 0.03
N LEU A 7 -5.13 9.33 0.86
CA LEU A 7 -4.35 8.15 0.53
C LEU A 7 -4.72 7.03 1.48
N TYR A 8 -4.73 5.80 0.97
CA TYR A 8 -4.79 4.61 1.78
C TYR A 8 -3.37 4.08 2.03
N LEU A 9 -3.06 3.76 3.29
CA LEU A 9 -1.86 3.02 3.67
C LEU A 9 -2.23 2.00 4.74
N GLY A 10 -2.00 0.73 4.45
CA GLY A 10 -2.24 -0.39 5.35
C GLY A 10 -1.04 -1.32 5.42
N ALA A 11 -0.93 -2.06 6.50
CA ALA A 11 0.04 -3.14 6.64
C ALA A 11 -0.65 -4.38 7.19
N VAL A 12 -0.47 -5.50 6.51
CA VAL A 12 -1.05 -6.78 6.90
C VAL A 12 0.02 -7.86 6.95
N VAL A 13 -0.18 -8.85 7.81
CA VAL A 13 0.65 -10.05 7.81
C VAL A 13 0.03 -11.02 6.80
N ASP A 14 0.65 -11.13 5.63
CA ASP A 14 0.25 -12.12 4.64
C ASP A 14 0.59 -13.51 5.16
N ARG A 15 -0.44 -14.34 5.35
CA ARG A 15 -0.31 -15.72 5.85
C ARG A 15 0.28 -16.67 4.79
N ALA A 16 0.10 -16.39 3.51
CA ALA A 16 0.66 -17.20 2.43
C ALA A 16 2.19 -17.04 2.39
N CYS A 17 2.66 -15.79 2.40
CA CYS A 17 4.08 -15.47 2.37
C CYS A 17 4.75 -15.45 3.75
N ARG A 18 3.97 -15.46 4.84
CA ARG A 18 4.41 -15.27 6.24
C ARG A 18 5.28 -14.02 6.42
N ARG A 19 4.89 -12.94 5.76
CA ARG A 19 5.62 -11.67 5.72
C ARG A 19 4.66 -10.51 5.93
N ILE A 20 5.20 -9.40 6.42
CA ILE A 20 4.48 -8.14 6.46
C ILE A 20 4.41 -7.60 5.03
N VAL A 21 3.22 -7.24 4.57
CA VAL A 21 2.97 -6.60 3.29
C VAL A 21 2.35 -5.25 3.56
N PHE A 22 3.00 -4.20 3.05
CA PHE A 22 2.42 -2.86 3.03
C PHE A 22 1.61 -2.69 1.76
N MET A 23 0.41 -2.14 1.89
CA MET A 23 -0.50 -1.83 0.81
C MET A 23 -0.75 -0.33 0.79
N ALA A 24 -0.70 0.30 -0.37
CA ALA A 24 -0.97 1.71 -0.55
C ALA A 24 -1.84 1.96 -1.78
N SER A 25 -2.68 2.99 -1.74
CA SER A 25 -3.54 3.39 -2.86
C SER A 25 -3.83 4.88 -2.82
N THR A 26 -4.06 5.47 -4.00
CA THR A 26 -4.54 6.85 -4.14
C THR A 26 -6.03 7.02 -3.85
N GLU A 27 -6.76 5.91 -3.69
CA GLU A 27 -8.19 5.89 -3.35
C GLU A 27 -8.37 5.90 -1.82
N GLY A 28 -7.91 6.96 -1.16
CA GLY A 28 -8.22 7.16 0.26
C GLY A 28 -9.70 7.52 0.47
N GLY A 29 -10.24 7.19 1.64
CA GLY A 29 -11.64 7.47 1.99
C GLY A 29 -12.67 6.45 1.50
N VAL A 30 -12.22 5.40 0.82
CA VAL A 30 -13.06 4.29 0.30
C VAL A 30 -12.65 2.97 0.97
N GLU A 31 -13.58 2.03 1.10
CA GLU A 31 -13.31 0.67 1.59
C GLU A 31 -12.29 -0.04 0.66
N ILE A 32 -11.16 -0.45 1.22
CA ILE A 32 -10.06 -1.01 0.42
C ILE A 32 -10.44 -2.33 -0.26
N GLU A 33 -11.36 -3.09 0.33
CA GLU A 33 -11.91 -4.32 -0.22
C GLU A 33 -12.72 -4.08 -1.50
N GLU A 34 -13.36 -2.92 -1.62
CA GLU A 34 -14.04 -2.52 -2.85
C GLU A 34 -13.05 -2.16 -3.95
N VAL A 35 -12.02 -1.38 -3.61
CA VAL A 35 -10.91 -1.06 -4.53
C VAL A 35 -10.22 -2.34 -5.00
N ALA A 36 -10.00 -3.31 -4.11
CA ALA A 36 -9.38 -4.59 -4.45
C ALA A 36 -10.22 -5.43 -5.43
N ARG A 37 -11.55 -5.28 -5.43
CA ARG A 37 -12.44 -5.97 -6.37
C ARG A 37 -12.59 -5.23 -7.69
N SER A 38 -12.75 -3.92 -7.63
CA SER A 38 -13.09 -3.09 -8.80
C SER A 38 -11.86 -2.67 -9.60
N THR A 39 -10.78 -2.31 -8.92
CA THR A 39 -9.55 -1.75 -9.50
C THR A 39 -8.31 -2.25 -8.72
N PRO A 40 -8.00 -3.56 -8.76
CA PRO A 40 -6.86 -4.13 -8.04
C PRO A 40 -5.51 -3.50 -8.44
N GLU A 41 -5.40 -2.98 -9.66
CA GLU A 41 -4.20 -2.32 -10.18
C GLU A 41 -3.85 -1.01 -9.45
N LYS A 42 -4.81 -0.39 -8.76
CA LYS A 42 -4.58 0.81 -7.94
C LYS A 42 -4.01 0.47 -6.55
N ILE A 43 -3.99 -0.80 -6.17
CA ILE A 43 -3.43 -1.26 -4.91
C ILE A 43 -1.97 -1.65 -5.14
N LEU A 44 -1.09 -0.80 -4.64
CA LEU A 44 0.34 -1.04 -4.64
C LEU A 44 0.71 -1.83 -3.39
N ALA A 45 1.44 -2.92 -3.55
CA ALA A 45 1.86 -3.75 -2.42
C ALA A 45 3.37 -3.95 -2.43
N THR A 46 4.02 -3.85 -1.25
CA THR A 46 5.42 -4.22 -1.08
C THR A 46 5.59 -5.17 0.09
N SER A 47 6.27 -6.29 -0.15
CA SER A 47 6.57 -7.28 0.89
C SER A 47 7.84 -6.89 1.64
N VAL A 48 7.80 -6.99 2.96
CA VAL A 48 8.96 -6.74 3.80
C VAL A 48 9.76 -8.02 3.98
N ASN A 49 11.07 -7.91 3.76
CA ASN A 49 11.98 -8.98 4.09
C ASN A 49 12.24 -8.98 5.61
N PRO A 50 12.03 -10.09 6.32
CA PRO A 50 12.15 -10.12 7.78
C PRO A 50 13.59 -9.95 8.30
N VAL A 51 14.60 -10.22 7.47
CA VAL A 51 16.02 -10.10 7.85
C VAL A 51 16.49 -8.65 7.78
N VAL A 52 16.16 -7.96 6.68
CA VAL A 52 16.60 -6.58 6.44
C VAL A 52 15.56 -5.54 6.87
N GLY A 53 14.32 -5.94 7.13
CA GLY A 53 13.22 -5.04 7.44
C GLY A 53 12.72 -4.25 6.22
N LEU A 54 11.85 -3.26 6.48
CA LEU A 54 11.34 -2.35 5.46
C LEU A 54 12.44 -1.36 5.09
N GLN A 55 12.79 -1.33 3.81
CA GLN A 55 13.87 -0.48 3.32
C GLN A 55 13.36 0.83 2.73
N PRO A 56 14.08 1.96 2.87
CA PRO A 56 13.65 3.26 2.37
C PRO A 56 13.37 3.30 0.87
N TYR A 57 14.04 2.47 0.06
CA TYR A 57 13.77 2.41 -1.38
C TYR A 57 12.37 1.87 -1.66
N GLN A 58 11.88 0.89 -0.89
CA GLN A 58 10.54 0.34 -1.05
C GLN A 58 9.47 1.39 -0.77
N CYS A 59 9.70 2.24 0.24
CA CYS A 59 8.83 3.37 0.54
C CYS A 59 8.82 4.40 -0.59
N ARG A 60 9.98 4.67 -1.19
CA ARG A 60 10.08 5.59 -2.34
C ARG A 60 9.40 5.02 -3.58
N ASP A 61 9.57 3.73 -3.85
CA ASP A 61 8.91 3.07 -4.98
C ASP A 61 7.39 3.16 -4.85
N LEU A 62 6.85 2.95 -3.64
CA LEU A 62 5.44 3.17 -3.35
C LEU A 62 5.04 4.64 -3.52
N ALA A 63 5.83 5.59 -3.01
CA ALA A 63 5.54 7.02 -3.13
C ALA A 63 5.49 7.48 -4.60
N PHE A 64 6.48 7.07 -5.41
CA PHE A 64 6.50 7.39 -6.84
C PHE A 64 5.33 6.75 -7.59
N ALA A 65 4.95 5.53 -7.24
CA ALA A 65 3.79 4.87 -7.84
C ALA A 65 2.45 5.52 -7.43
N LEU A 66 2.40 6.20 -6.28
CA LEU A 66 1.26 7.04 -5.85
C LEU A 66 1.27 8.45 -6.46
N GLY A 67 2.33 8.83 -7.19
CA GLY A 67 2.47 10.16 -7.78
C GLY A 67 2.88 11.26 -6.78
N LEU A 68 3.56 10.88 -5.70
CA LEU A 68 4.12 11.79 -4.68
C LEU A 68 5.58 12.21 -4.99
#